data_AF-A0A838EP19-F1
#
_entry.id   AF-A0A838EP19-F1
#
_cell.length_a   1.000
_cell.length_b   1.000
_cell.length_c   1.000
_cell.angle_alpha   90.00
_cell.angle_beta   90.00
_cell.angle_gamma   90.00
#
_symmetry.space_group_name_H-M   'P 1'
#
loop_
_entity.id
_entity.type
_entity.pdbx_description
1 polymer ?
#
loop_
_entity_poly.entity_id
_entity_poly.type
_entity_poly.pdbx_seq_one_letter_code
_entity_poly.pdbx_strand_id
1 'polypeptide(L)'
;MTWIKPSFLWLMERSHWGLKSGQEMILAIRITRQGWEDALSHAVLTSYDPQVYRHFDAWTAQFEKALVHVQWDPERTLRGKSLPVYSIQVGLSRHIIEKYVNEWIIGIQDLTTFVRKIYGLLQQGQEAKAKRFLLKERVYPLNQALARHIGIK
;
A
#
# COMPACT_ATOMS: atom_id res chain seq x y z
N MET A 1 -1.39 -12.79 -7.79
CA MET A 1 -1.24 -11.33 -7.67
C MET A 1 -0.49 -11.05 -6.38
N THR A 2 0.46 -10.11 -6.39
CA THR A 2 1.16 -9.64 -5.18
C THR A 2 0.80 -8.20 -4.91
N TRP A 3 0.52 -7.83 -3.66
CA TRP A 3 0.10 -6.47 -3.33
C TRP A 3 1.17 -5.70 -2.57
N ILE A 4 1.60 -4.56 -3.10
CA ILE A 4 2.37 -3.57 -2.36
C ILE A 4 1.40 -2.71 -1.54
N LYS A 5 1.69 -2.59 -0.24
CA LYS A 5 0.90 -1.84 0.74
C LYS A 5 1.81 -0.85 1.49
N PRO A 6 1.92 0.41 1.03
CA PRO A 6 2.80 1.39 1.67
C PRO A 6 2.27 1.89 3.03
N SER A 7 0.96 1.76 3.29
CA SER A 7 0.39 2.15 4.59
C SER A 7 0.77 1.18 5.70
N PHE A 8 1.50 1.68 6.69
CA PHE A 8 1.90 0.92 7.88
C PHE A 8 0.70 0.51 8.72
N LEU A 9 -0.19 1.44 9.08
CA LEU A 9 -1.30 1.17 9.99
C LEU A 9 -2.37 0.27 9.35
N TRP A 10 -2.61 0.42 8.05
CA TRP A 10 -3.43 -0.54 7.32
C TRP A 10 -2.85 -1.96 7.40
N LEU A 11 -1.54 -2.13 7.19
CA LEU A 11 -0.89 -3.43 7.29
C LEU A 11 -0.96 -4.00 8.72
N MET A 12 -0.83 -3.16 9.74
CA MET A 12 -0.94 -3.58 11.14
C MET A 12 -2.35 -4.03 11.50
N GLU A 13 -3.38 -3.35 11.02
CA GLU A 13 -4.77 -3.80 11.18
C GLU A 13 -4.96 -5.17 10.52
N ARG A 14 -4.52 -5.32 9.27
CA ARG A 14 -4.73 -6.53 8.46
C ARG A 14 -4.00 -7.78 8.98
N SER A 15 -2.81 -7.58 9.56
CA SER A 15 -1.96 -8.64 10.12
C SER A 15 -2.18 -8.86 11.62
N HIS A 16 -3.09 -8.09 12.24
CA HIS A 16 -3.23 -8.04 13.70
C HIS A 16 -1.88 -7.81 14.39
N TRP A 17 -1.13 -6.80 13.96
CA TRP A 17 0.20 -6.46 14.47
C TRP A 17 1.21 -7.62 14.37
N GLY A 18 1.11 -8.40 13.29
CA GLY A 18 1.91 -9.60 13.07
C GLY A 18 1.52 -10.79 13.96
N LEU A 19 0.35 -10.81 14.59
CA LEU A 19 -0.12 -11.96 15.39
C LEU A 19 -1.03 -12.90 14.60
N LYS A 20 -1.49 -12.50 13.41
CA LYS A 20 -2.34 -13.34 12.58
C LYS A 20 -1.53 -14.50 12.00
N SER A 21 -2.09 -15.71 12.07
CA SER A 21 -1.47 -16.91 11.52
C SER A 21 -1.17 -16.74 10.01
N GLY A 22 0.05 -17.09 9.60
CA GLY A 22 0.57 -16.90 8.24
C GLY A 22 0.94 -15.46 7.89
N GLN A 23 0.94 -14.54 8.87
CA GLN A 23 1.32 -13.13 8.73
C GLN A 23 2.15 -12.65 9.94
N GLU A 24 3.01 -13.52 10.49
CA GLU A 24 3.70 -13.28 11.75
C GLU A 24 4.94 -12.40 11.63
N MET A 25 5.48 -12.27 10.41
CA MET A 25 6.67 -11.48 10.11
C MET A 25 6.28 -10.19 9.38
N ILE A 26 6.81 -9.07 9.86
CA ILE A 26 6.60 -7.76 9.24
C ILE A 26 7.91 -7.29 8.61
N LEU A 27 7.91 -7.16 7.28
CA LEU A 27 9.05 -6.69 6.52
C LEU A 27 8.78 -5.30 5.96
N ALA A 28 9.71 -4.37 6.19
CA ALA A 28 9.79 -3.14 5.42
C ALA A 28 10.60 -3.40 4.16
N ILE A 29 9.97 -3.23 3.01
CA ILE A 29 10.59 -3.40 1.70
C ILE A 29 10.81 -2.01 1.11
N ARG A 30 12.08 -1.70 0.81
CA ARG A 30 12.45 -0.45 0.13
C ARG A 30 12.60 -0.75 -1.36
N ILE A 31 11.86 -0.02 -2.19
CA ILE A 31 11.91 -0.15 -3.65
C ILE A 31 12.42 1.11 -4.32
N THR A 32 12.91 0.98 -5.55
CA THR A 32 13.27 2.12 -6.40
C THR A 32 12.04 2.97 -6.72
N ARG A 33 12.24 4.28 -6.77
CA ARG A 33 11.21 5.21 -7.24
C ARG A 33 10.80 4.90 -8.68
N GLN A 34 11.78 4.61 -9.53
CA GLN A 34 11.54 4.31 -10.94
C GLN A 34 10.62 3.09 -11.11
N GLY A 35 10.88 1.99 -10.42
CA GLY A 35 10.02 0.80 -10.49
C GLY A 35 8.62 1.03 -9.94
N TRP A 36 8.51 1.81 -8.86
CA TRP A 36 7.20 2.21 -8.32
C TRP A 36 6.38 3.04 -9.32
N GLU A 37 6.98 4.08 -9.91
CA GLU A 37 6.27 4.92 -10.89
C GLU A 37 5.98 4.19 -12.20
N ASP A 38 6.87 3.28 -12.63
CA ASP A 38 6.64 2.38 -13.77
C ASP A 38 5.37 1.54 -13.53
N ALA A 39 5.25 0.91 -12.35
CA ALA A 39 4.05 0.18 -11.98
C ALA A 39 2.78 1.05 -12.02
N LEU A 40 2.85 2.25 -11.42
CA LEU A 40 1.71 3.17 -11.39
C LEU A 40 1.30 3.64 -12.80
N SER A 41 2.23 3.76 -13.73
CA SER A 41 1.94 4.19 -15.11
C SER A 41 1.17 3.15 -15.94
N HIS A 42 1.20 1.89 -15.50
CA HIS A 42 0.48 0.77 -16.10
C HIS A 42 -0.77 0.37 -15.30
N ALA A 43 -1.15 1.17 -14.30
CA ALA A 43 -2.19 0.81 -13.36
C ALA A 43 -3.60 0.99 -13.93
N VAL A 44 -4.49 0.06 -13.57
CA VAL A 44 -5.94 0.24 -13.75
C VAL A 44 -6.60 0.21 -12.38
N LEU A 45 -7.51 1.16 -12.12
CA LEU A 45 -8.25 1.20 -10.86
C LEU A 45 -9.11 -0.05 -10.70
N THR A 46 -9.17 -0.60 -9.48
CA THR A 46 -10.04 -1.74 -9.16
C THR A 46 -11.52 -1.39 -9.07
N SER A 47 -11.86 -0.12 -9.19
CA SER A 47 -13.23 0.37 -9.22
C SER A 47 -13.35 1.42 -10.32
N TYR A 48 -14.48 1.41 -11.01
CA TYR A 48 -14.78 2.41 -12.03
C TYR A 48 -14.87 3.80 -11.39
N ASP A 49 -14.07 4.74 -11.89
CA ASP A 49 -14.17 6.16 -11.58
C ASP A 49 -14.46 6.94 -12.88
N PRO A 50 -15.63 7.59 -13.01
CA PRO A 50 -15.99 8.35 -14.21
C PRO A 50 -15.09 9.57 -14.48
N GLN A 51 -14.29 10.00 -13.50
CA GLN A 51 -13.31 11.08 -13.68
C GLN A 51 -12.01 10.57 -14.33
N VAL A 52 -11.74 9.27 -14.24
CA VAL A 52 -10.55 8.62 -14.82
C VAL A 52 -10.91 7.91 -16.12
N TYR A 53 -12.05 7.21 -16.14
CA TYR A 53 -12.51 6.43 -17.28
C TYR A 53 -13.79 7.03 -17.84
N ARG A 54 -13.78 7.36 -19.14
CA ARG A 54 -14.93 7.93 -19.82
C ARG A 54 -16.12 6.96 -19.92
N HIS A 55 -15.84 5.66 -20.06
CA HIS A 55 -16.83 4.62 -20.31
C HIS A 55 -16.57 3.40 -19.44
N PHE A 56 -17.63 2.83 -18.86
CA PHE A 56 -17.56 1.63 -18.05
C PHE A 56 -16.99 0.44 -18.82
N ASP A 57 -17.47 0.19 -20.05
CA ASP A 57 -16.99 -0.94 -20.87
C ASP A 57 -15.50 -0.84 -21.21
N ALA A 58 -15.01 0.39 -21.45
CA ALA A 58 -13.59 0.64 -21.69
C ALA A 58 -12.75 0.37 -20.45
N TRP A 59 -13.26 0.71 -19.25
CA TRP A 59 -12.62 0.36 -17.99
C TRP A 59 -12.58 -1.16 -17.78
N THR A 60 -13.70 -1.86 -18.00
CA THR A 60 -13.76 -3.33 -17.88
C THR A 60 -12.74 -4.01 -18.78
N ALA A 61 -12.68 -3.62 -20.06
CA ALA A 61 -11.71 -4.18 -21.01
C ALA A 61 -10.24 -3.88 -20.64
N GLN A 62 -9.96 -2.72 -20.03
CA GLN A 62 -8.63 -2.39 -19.51
C GLN A 62 -8.32 -3.19 -18.24
N PHE A 63 -9.28 -3.33 -17.34
CA PHE A 63 -9.15 -4.04 -16.08
C PHE A 63 -8.81 -5.51 -16.30
N GLU A 64 -9.47 -6.18 -17.25
CA GLU A 64 -9.20 -7.59 -17.59
C GLU A 64 -7.78 -7.83 -18.13
N LYS A 65 -7.18 -6.82 -18.78
CA LYS A 65 -5.86 -6.89 -19.41
C LYS A 65 -4.75 -6.28 -18.55
N ALA A 66 -5.10 -5.71 -17.40
CA ALA A 66 -4.18 -4.92 -16.60
C ALA A 66 -3.08 -5.79 -16.00
N LEU A 67 -1.83 -5.33 -16.12
CA LEU A 67 -0.70 -5.94 -15.44
C LEU A 67 -0.51 -5.42 -14.01
N VAL A 68 -1.03 -4.21 -13.75
CA VAL A 68 -1.02 -3.54 -12.45
C VAL A 68 -2.43 -3.06 -12.12
N HIS A 69 -2.84 -3.28 -10.88
CA HIS A 69 -4.08 -2.75 -10.34
C HIS A 69 -3.81 -1.75 -9.22
N VAL A 70 -4.60 -0.68 -9.16
CA VAL A 70 -4.59 0.26 -8.04
C VAL A 70 -5.92 0.20 -7.31
N GLN A 71 -5.85 0.05 -5.99
CA GLN A 71 -6.99 0.09 -5.10
C GLN A 71 -6.75 1.14 -4.02
N TRP A 72 -7.79 1.92 -3.72
CA TRP A 72 -7.78 2.90 -2.64
C TRP A 72 -8.65 2.38 -1.49
N ASP A 73 -8.01 2.04 -0.38
CA ASP A 73 -8.70 1.56 0.82
C ASP A 73 -8.71 2.62 1.92
N PRO A 74 -9.73 2.65 2.80
CA PRO A 74 -9.69 3.51 3.97
C PRO A 74 -8.45 3.24 4.83
N GLU A 75 -7.75 4.32 5.18
CA GLU A 75 -6.64 4.28 6.14
C GLU A 75 -7.16 3.89 7.53
N ARG A 76 -6.26 3.45 8.40
CA ARG A 76 -6.54 2.96 9.74
C ARG A 76 -5.92 3.87 10.79
N THR A 77 -6.67 4.04 11.87
CA THR A 77 -6.11 4.53 13.14
C THR A 77 -5.18 3.50 13.76
N LEU A 78 -4.41 3.91 14.77
CA LEU A 78 -3.63 3.00 15.63
C LEU A 78 -4.45 1.85 16.24
N ARG A 79 -5.77 2.02 16.38
CA ARG A 79 -6.67 0.99 16.91
C ARG A 79 -7.45 0.25 15.83
N GLY A 80 -7.09 0.41 14.56
CA GLY A 80 -7.71 -0.31 13.43
C GLY A 80 -9.04 0.27 12.93
N LYS A 81 -9.56 1.35 13.53
CA LYS A 81 -10.76 2.04 12.99
C LYS A 81 -10.43 2.69 11.64
N SER A 82 -11.37 2.60 10.69
CA SER A 82 -11.27 3.28 9.40
C SER A 82 -11.27 4.80 9.55
N LEU A 83 -10.54 5.48 8.67
CA LEU A 83 -10.49 6.93 8.53
C LEU A 83 -11.08 7.37 7.19
N PRO A 84 -11.59 8.62 7.08
CA PRO A 84 -12.07 9.19 5.83
C PRO A 84 -10.92 9.72 4.94
N VAL A 85 -9.77 9.06 5.00
CA VAL A 85 -8.62 9.27 4.11
C VAL A 85 -8.21 7.91 3.58
N TYR A 86 -7.72 7.86 2.34
CA TYR A 86 -7.50 6.61 1.64
C TYR A 86 -6.03 6.38 1.37
N SER A 87 -5.64 5.12 1.45
CA SER A 87 -4.28 4.66 1.22
C SER A 87 -4.23 3.76 -0.01
N ILE A 88 -3.25 4.03 -0.86
CA ILE A 88 -3.04 3.30 -2.10
C ILE A 88 -2.59 1.87 -1.82
N GLN A 89 -3.01 0.97 -2.69
CA GLN A 89 -2.56 -0.41 -2.75
C GLN A 89 -2.32 -0.76 -4.20
N VAL A 90 -1.17 -1.39 -4.49
CA VAL A 90 -0.77 -1.68 -5.86
C VAL A 90 -0.62 -3.19 -6.03
N GLY A 91 -1.51 -3.77 -6.84
CA GLY A 91 -1.52 -5.19 -7.18
C GLY A 91 -0.68 -5.44 -8.41
N LEU A 92 0.36 -6.25 -8.28
CA LEU A 92 1.24 -6.67 -9.36
C LEU A 92 0.83 -8.06 -9.86
N SER A 93 0.64 -8.17 -11.17
CA SER A 93 0.47 -9.46 -11.84
C SER A 93 1.78 -10.27 -11.83
N ARG A 94 1.67 -11.56 -12.18
CA ARG A 94 2.82 -12.46 -12.32
C ARG A 94 3.83 -11.99 -13.38
N HIS A 95 3.41 -11.16 -14.33
CA HIS A 95 4.27 -10.69 -15.42
C HIS A 95 5.21 -9.56 -15.00
N ILE A 96 4.94 -8.90 -13.87
CA ILE A 96 5.75 -7.79 -13.34
C ILE A 96 6.51 -8.21 -12.07
N ILE A 97 6.12 -9.31 -11.44
CA ILE A 97 6.70 -9.71 -10.15
C ILE A 97 8.21 -9.96 -10.22
N GLU A 98 8.74 -10.44 -11.34
CA GLU A 98 10.17 -10.66 -11.51
C GLU A 98 10.94 -9.33 -11.50
N LYS A 99 10.42 -8.29 -12.16
CA LYS A 99 11.00 -6.94 -12.09
C LYS A 99 10.95 -6.38 -10.67
N TYR A 100 9.82 -6.56 -9.99
CA TYR A 100 9.67 -6.13 -8.59
C TYR A 100 10.78 -6.74 -7.71
N VAL A 101 10.97 -8.07 -7.79
CA VAL A 101 11.94 -8.79 -6.96
C VAL A 101 13.39 -8.47 -7.34
N ASN A 102 13.71 -8.52 -8.64
CA ASN A 102 15.09 -8.50 -9.11
C ASN A 102 15.64 -7.10 -9.39
N GLU A 103 14.77 -6.14 -9.71
CA GLU A 103 15.18 -4.80 -10.18
C GLU A 103 14.73 -3.68 -9.24
N TRP A 104 13.57 -3.82 -8.58
CA TRP A 104 12.99 -2.72 -7.81
C TRP A 104 13.40 -2.77 -6.34
N ILE A 105 13.47 -3.94 -5.72
CA ILE A 105 13.84 -4.06 -4.30
C ILE A 105 15.32 -3.67 -4.11
N ILE A 106 15.54 -2.67 -3.26
CA ILE A 106 16.86 -2.14 -2.89
C ILE A 106 17.13 -2.24 -1.38
N GLY A 107 16.32 -3.03 -0.67
CA GLY A 107 16.49 -3.28 0.75
C GLY A 107 15.27 -3.96 1.37
N ILE A 108 15.53 -4.87 2.30
CA ILE A 108 14.52 -5.53 3.12
C ILE A 108 14.99 -5.41 4.57
N GLN A 109 14.10 -4.95 5.44
CA GLN A 109 14.34 -4.86 6.87
C GLN A 109 13.25 -5.60 7.63
N ASP A 110 13.63 -6.49 8.53
CA ASP A 110 12.70 -7.12 9.47
C ASP A 110 12.33 -6.11 10.57
N LEU A 111 11.04 -5.77 10.63
CA LEU A 111 10.46 -4.89 11.64
C LEU A 111 9.60 -5.64 12.66
N THR A 112 9.63 -6.97 12.69
CA THR A 112 8.77 -7.80 13.55
C THR A 112 8.91 -7.41 15.02
N THR A 113 10.13 -7.38 15.55
CA THR A 113 10.39 -6.98 16.95
C THR A 113 9.97 -5.54 17.24
N PHE A 114 10.16 -4.65 16.26
CA PHE A 114 9.76 -3.25 16.36
C PHE A 114 8.22 -3.11 16.45
N VAL A 115 7.49 -3.80 15.58
CA VAL A 115 6.03 -3.85 15.58
C VAL A 115 5.49 -4.44 16.88
N ARG A 116 6.09 -5.54 17.38
CA ARG A 116 5.72 -6.14 18.66
C ARG A 116 5.84 -5.15 19.82
N LYS A 117 6.88 -4.31 19.83
CA LYS A 117 7.05 -3.25 20.82
C LYS A 117 5.92 -2.21 20.76
N ILE A 118 5.55 -1.76 19.56
CA ILE A 118 4.44 -0.81 19.39
C ILE A 118 3.13 -1.43 19.89
N TYR A 119 2.86 -2.68 19.49
CA TYR A 119 1.66 -3.38 19.93
C TYR A 119 1.59 -3.56 21.44
N GLY A 120 2.71 -3.93 22.09
CA GLY A 120 2.80 -4.03 23.54
C GLY A 120 2.45 -2.72 24.26
N LEU A 121 2.88 -1.57 23.73
CA LEU A 121 2.49 -0.26 24.26
C LEU A 121 0.98 -0.01 24.12
N LEU A 122 0.38 -0.40 23.00
CA LEU A 122 -1.06 -0.26 22.79
C LEU A 122 -1.87 -1.13 23.76
N GLN A 123 -1.44 -2.36 24.02
CA GLN A 123 -2.06 -3.25 25.01
C GLN A 123 -2.01 -2.68 26.43
N GLN A 124 -0.95 -1.94 26.75
CA GLN A 124 -0.78 -1.27 28.03
C GLN A 124 -1.52 0.09 28.12
N GLY A 125 -2.32 0.46 27.11
CA GLY A 125 -3.00 1.75 27.04
C GLY A 125 -2.09 2.95 26.77
N GLN A 126 -0.81 2.72 26.46
CA GLN A 126 0.20 3.77 26.26
C GLN A 126 0.24 4.29 24.82
N GLU A 127 -0.92 4.69 24.31
CA GLU A 127 -1.11 5.10 22.90
C GLU A 127 -0.22 6.29 22.51
N ALA A 128 -0.07 7.28 23.39
CA ALA A 128 0.80 8.44 23.14
C ALA A 128 2.26 8.02 22.91
N LYS A 129 2.75 7.00 23.63
CA LYS A 129 4.09 6.45 23.43
C LYS A 129 4.17 5.64 22.13
N ALA A 130 3.18 4.79 21.85
CA ALA A 130 3.10 4.02 20.61
C ALA A 130 3.15 4.94 19.37
N LYS A 131 2.42 6.07 19.40
CA LYS A 131 2.40 7.05 18.31
C LYS A 131 3.77 7.64 17.99
N ARG A 132 4.67 7.76 18.98
CA ARG A 132 6.04 8.28 18.78
C ARG A 132 6.94 7.31 18.00
N PHE A 133 6.56 6.04 17.91
CA PHE A 133 7.26 5.03 17.10
C PHE A 133 6.76 5.00 15.66
N LEU A 134 5.65 5.67 15.32
CA LEU A 134 5.19 5.68 13.93
C LEU A 134 6.21 6.38 13.03
N LEU A 135 6.40 5.80 11.85
CA LEU A 135 7.26 6.38 10.82
C LEU A 135 6.71 7.74 10.41
N LYS A 136 7.60 8.72 10.24
CA LYS A 136 7.23 10.04 9.75
C LYS A 136 6.94 9.94 8.25
N GLU A 137 5.68 10.12 7.89
CA GLU A 137 5.26 10.21 6.50
C GLU A 137 5.70 11.55 5.90
N ARG A 138 5.95 11.55 4.59
CA ARG A 138 6.26 12.72 3.79
C ARG A 138 5.38 12.71 2.57
N VAL A 139 5.02 13.90 2.08
CA VAL A 139 4.30 14.01 0.81
C VAL A 139 5.14 13.37 -0.28
N TYR A 140 4.55 12.41 -0.99
CA TYR A 140 5.17 11.80 -2.16
C TYR A 140 4.98 12.74 -3.36
N PRO A 141 6.04 13.33 -3.92
CA PRO A 141 5.92 14.25 -5.04
C PRO A 141 5.53 13.46 -6.29
N LEU A 142 4.27 13.55 -6.69
CA LEU A 142 3.71 12.85 -7.83
C LEU A 142 3.41 13.84 -8.96
N ASN A 143 3.76 13.49 -10.19
CA ASN A 143 3.39 14.33 -11.33
C ASN A 143 1.86 14.30 -11.55
N GLN A 144 1.29 15.37 -12.10
CA GLN A 144 -0.17 15.52 -12.23
C GLN A 144 -0.80 14.48 -13.16
N ALA A 145 -0.09 14.05 -14.20
CA ALA A 145 -0.60 13.06 -15.15
C ALA A 145 -0.81 11.70 -14.47
N LEU A 146 0.19 11.26 -13.71
CA LEU A 146 0.16 10.02 -12.93
C LEU A 146 -0.85 10.11 -11.79
N ALA A 147 -0.95 11.27 -11.12
CA ALA A 147 -1.95 11.52 -10.09
C ALA A 147 -3.37 11.30 -10.63
N ARG A 148 -3.71 11.92 -11.77
CA ARG A 148 -5.03 11.73 -12.42
C ARG A 148 -5.24 10.29 -12.87
N HIS A 149 -4.20 9.66 -13.43
CA HIS A 149 -4.27 8.28 -13.91
C HIS A 149 -4.64 7.29 -12.80
N ILE A 150 -4.15 7.52 -11.57
CA ILE A 150 -4.45 6.68 -10.41
C ILE A 150 -5.59 7.23 -9.54
N GLY A 151 -6.37 8.19 -10.03
CA GLY A 151 -7.58 8.68 -9.35
C GLY A 151 -7.33 9.63 -8.16
N ILE A 152 -6.15 10.25 -8.07
CA ILE A 152 -5.89 11.33 -7.11
C ILE A 152 -6.50 12.63 -7.65
N LYS A 153 -7.25 13.32 -6.79
CA LYS A 153 -7.98 14.55 -7.08
C LYS A 153 -7.22 15.78 -6.61
#